data_AF-A0A970BID3-F1
#
_entry.id   AF-A0A970BID3-F1
#
_cell.length_a   1.000
_cell.length_b   1.000
_cell.length_c   1.000
_cell.angle_alpha   90.00
_cell.angle_beta   90.00
_cell.angle_gamma   90.00
#
_symmetry.space_group_name_H-M   'P 1'
#
loop_
_entity.id
_entity.type
_entity.pdbx_description
1 polymer ?
#
loop_
_entity_poly.entity_id
_entity_poly.type
_entity_poly.pdbx_seq_one_letter_code
_entity_poly.pdbx_strand_id
1 'polypeptide(L)' 'MKILILCTGNSCRSQMAHGFLQSFNKDITVCSAGTEASGQL' A
#
# COMPACT_ATOMS: atom_id res chain seq x y z
N MET A 1 13.59 0.18 -7.40
CA MET A 1 12.39 0.90 -7.90
C MET A 1 11.42 1.09 -6.75
N LYS A 2 10.75 2.24 -6.63
CA LYS A 2 9.80 2.53 -5.55
C LYS A 2 8.38 2.66 -6.12
N ILE A 3 7.40 2.06 -5.44
CA ILE A 3 5.99 2.08 -5.86
C ILE A 3 5.13 2.51 -4.67
N LEU A 4 4.26 3.48 -4.87
CA LEU A 4 3.26 3.90 -3.90
C LEU A 4 1.86 3.52 -4.39
N ILE A 5 1.14 2.75 -3.57
CA ILE A 5 -0.23 2.33 -3.85
C ILE A 5 -1.20 3.19 -3.03
N LEU A 6 -2.10 3.87 -3.71
CA LEU A 6 -3.08 4.76 -3.10
C LEU A 6 -4.48 4.17 -3.13
N CYS A 7 -5.20 4.28 -2.02
CA CYS A 7 -6.65 4.17 -1.99
C CYS A 7 -7.25 5.31 -1.16
N THR A 8 -8.54 5.23 -0.83
CA THR A 8 -9.18 6.23 0.05
C THR A 8 -8.74 6.04 1.51
N GLY A 9 -9.13 4.93 2.13
CA GLY A 9 -8.98 4.70 3.57
C GLY A 9 -7.65 4.12 4.06
N ASN A 10 -6.72 3.77 3.18
CA ASN A 10 -5.56 2.93 3.53
C ASN A 10 -5.87 1.69 4.40
N SER A 11 -7.07 1.12 4.29
CA SER A 11 -7.59 0.11 5.24
C SER A 11 -7.89 -1.25 4.61
N CYS A 12 -7.87 -1.35 3.29
CA CYS A 12 -8.19 -2.59 2.57
C CYS A 12 -7.39 -2.70 1.28
N ARG A 13 -7.85 -2.05 0.19
CA ARG A 13 -7.29 -2.20 -1.17
C ARG A 13 -5.78 -1.93 -1.27
N SER A 14 -5.31 -0.80 -0.74
CA SER A 14 -3.88 -0.45 -0.81
C SER A 14 -2.99 -1.38 0.02
N GLN A 15 -3.47 -1.86 1.18
CA GLN A 15 -2.73 -2.81 2.02
C GLN A 15 -2.64 -4.20 1.37
N MET A 16 -3.75 -4.69 0.81
CA MET A 16 -3.76 -5.97 0.08
C MET A 16 -2.79 -5.95 -1.10
N ALA A 17 -2.83 -4.87 -1.90
CA ALA A 17 -1.96 -4.72 -3.05
C ALA A 17 -0.48 -4.54 -2.65
N HIS A 18 -0.18 -3.92 -1.51
CA HIS A 18 1.18 -3.86 -0.96
C HIS A 18 1.73 -5.26 -0.73
N GLY A 19 1.06 -6.07 0.09
CA GLY A 19 1.52 -7.44 0.39
C GLY A 19 1.63 -8.30 -0.87
N PHE A 20 0.66 -8.18 -1.79
CA PHE A 20 0.67 -8.89 -3.06
C PHE A 20 1.90 -8.51 -3.90
N LEU A 21 2.14 -7.22 -4.16
CA LEU A 21 3.26 -6.78 -4.99
C LEU A 21 4.62 -7.04 -4.35
N GLN A 22 4.74 -6.87 -3.04
CA GLN A 22 5.98 -7.14 -2.29
C GLN A 22 6.37 -8.63 -2.35
N SER A 23 5.40 -9.54 -2.57
CA SER A 23 5.65 -10.97 -2.69
C SER A 23 6.33 -11.39 -3.99
N PHE A 24 6.19 -10.61 -5.08
CA PHE A 24 6.74 -10.96 -6.39
C PHE A 24 8.24 -10.66 -6.53
N ASN A 25 8.71 -9.59 -5.89
CA ASN A 25 10.11 -9.21 -5.93
C ASN A 25 10.48 -8.47 -4.63
N LYS A 26 11.50 -8.96 -3.93
CA LYS A 26 11.95 -8.38 -2.66
C LYS A 26 12.78 -7.09 -2.85
N ASP A 27 13.30 -6.86 -4.05
CA ASP A 27 14.15 -5.71 -4.37
C ASP A 27 13.36 -4.47 -4.79
N ILE A 28 12.04 -4.58 -4.95
CA ILE A 28 11.15 -3.42 -5.10
C ILE A 28 10.67 -2.96 -3.73
N THR A 29 10.71 -1.64 -3.51
CA THR A 29 10.13 -1.02 -2.32
C THR A 29 8.69 -0.67 -2.62
N VAL A 30 7.76 -1.38 -1.98
CA VAL A 30 6.32 -1.12 -2.09
C VAL A 30 5.86 -0.36 -0.84
N CYS A 31 5.07 0.69 -1.03
CA CYS A 31 4.46 1.47 0.03
C CYS A 31 2.95 1.60 -0.23
N SER A 32 2.16 1.81 0.82
CA SER A 32 0.71 2.02 0.72
C SER A 32 0.26 3.23 1.53
N ALA A 33 -0.65 4.02 0.98
CA ALA A 33 -1.23 5.18 1.64
C ALA A 33 -2.72 5.38 1.30
N GLY A 34 -3.35 6.32 1.99
CA GLY A 34 -4.75 6.69 1.83
C GLY A 34 -4.88 8.20 1.64
N THR A 35 -5.76 8.65 0.75
CA THR A 35 -6.10 10.08 0.63
C THR A 35 -6.89 10.58 1.85
N GLU A 36 -7.67 9.69 2.47
CA GLU A 36 -8.46 9.92 3.68
C GLU A 36 -8.30 8.69 4.60
N ALA A 37 -7.11 8.51 5.17
CA ALA A 37 -6.76 7.30 5.89
C ALA A 37 -7.71 7.02 7.08
N SER A 38 -8.41 5.88 7.03
CA SER A 38 -9.18 5.32 8.15
C SER A 38 -8.21 4.67 9.12
N GLY A 39 -7.76 5.45 10.10
CA GLY A 39 -6.74 5.01 11.06
C GLY A 39 -6.08 6.14 11.84
N GLN A 40 -6.52 7.39 11.66
CA GLN A 40 -6.29 8.43 12.67
C GLN A 40 -7.15 8.10 13.91
N LEU A 41 -6.56 7.38 14.85
CA LEU A 41 -6.83 7.57 16.28
C LEU A 41 -5.77 8.53 16.82
#